data_AF-A0A952QH24-F1
#
_entry.id   AF-A0A952QH24-F1
#
_cell.length_a   1.000
_cell.length_b   1.000
_cell.length_c   1.000
_cell.angle_alpha   90.00
_cell.angle_beta   90.00
_cell.angle_gamma   90.00
#
_symmetry.space_group_name_H-M   'P 1'
#
loop_
_entity.id
_entity.type
_entity.pdbx_description
1 polymer ?
#
loop_
_entity_poly.entity_id
_entity_poly.type
_entity_poly.pdbx_seq_one_letter_code
_entity_poly.pdbx_strand_id
1 'polypeptide(L)'
;MFTKFLAVASTLLIAGGLAIVAVAAPASAHHTDLTASAVCTTDGGWDVSWNVMNSENFEGKVTASNNAAVPVGTVLPANPYYYNADKTKSIPTTYVQHVASNAAVNLSITVTWYRANSTPTNSQNLTFSAFPAGCGPKEATPVAPDVVKVTQCNTQGSVTAKTTEGVVYATSFDSASGDYTVTATPESGYYFKGDADQVITFTGNVGVPYDCNVKPRPVAVVGDCVYTADGTAADRTFSITFDNTASNKAVLFQVVGYPAYDTTVDAGKSVTVAMPDVDNAGISYQVTADGQSFTLTASPCPSYIKPDPKQREETSTVYDCSANDATVTTTTYTTDYEFDTTKLEWIEQPEVKGTPVVSHRPLTADEVSSECGVTVSTDPSASQCFITDPNTTLTSWIQVAIDPRVVYTLTNTVTNVVITPSAQYTQVDAGKYIVTAVAAAGYELQPTASRTWTFFVQDSAKCEPPTLAIVTPTVSRTPATCTQAATYTIGAVTPGTVTWEVNGVKNVAAGTYKVVTAGDVTLIASPTDPKNGLDPTWTNPTVLKFPAASIGCELETLAYTGSGSIGQLGLAGGMVFIGIGGLFIARRKWSDATVEAE
;
A
#
# COMPACT_ATOMS: atom_id res chain seq x y z
N MET A 1 22.35 -79.95 -11.71
CA MET A 1 23.42 -80.41 -12.61
C MET A 1 24.40 -81.26 -11.80
N PHE A 2 24.70 -82.47 -12.29
CA PHE A 2 25.92 -83.29 -12.10
C PHE A 2 26.41 -83.55 -10.65
N THR A 3 26.05 -84.71 -10.05
CA THR A 3 26.76 -86.01 -10.01
C THR A 3 27.84 -86.18 -8.92
N LYS A 4 27.56 -87.13 -8.02
CA LYS A 4 28.45 -88.17 -7.41
C LYS A 4 29.71 -87.71 -6.65
N PHE A 5 29.91 -88.21 -5.42
CA PHE A 5 30.76 -89.39 -5.18
C PHE A 5 30.70 -89.90 -3.74
N LEU A 6 30.89 -91.22 -3.65
CA LEU A 6 31.05 -92.09 -2.50
C LEU A 6 32.44 -91.93 -1.84
N ALA A 7 32.52 -92.35 -0.57
CA ALA A 7 33.71 -92.76 0.20
C ALA A 7 34.66 -91.65 0.71
N VAL A 8 34.89 -91.60 2.03
CA VAL A 8 36.19 -91.83 2.71
C VAL A 8 35.91 -92.15 4.19
N ALA A 9 35.91 -93.44 4.52
CA ALA A 9 36.54 -93.89 5.76
C ALA A 9 38.06 -93.90 5.49
N SER A 10 38.88 -93.61 6.50
CA SER A 10 40.35 -93.58 6.48
C SER A 10 41.00 -92.23 6.13
N THR A 11 41.06 -91.32 7.11
CA THR A 11 42.28 -90.52 7.45
C THR A 11 41.96 -89.58 8.60
N LEU A 12 42.31 -89.95 9.84
CA LEU A 12 42.46 -89.01 10.95
C LEU A 12 43.66 -89.42 11.81
N LEU A 13 44.82 -89.35 11.18
CA LEU A 13 46.13 -89.35 11.82
C LEU A 13 46.93 -88.30 11.06
N ILE A 14 46.98 -87.07 11.57
CA ILE A 14 48.08 -86.09 11.45
C ILE A 14 47.65 -84.81 12.19
N ALA A 15 48.57 -84.29 13.01
CA ALA A 15 48.56 -83.00 13.71
C ALA A 15 47.73 -82.90 15.02
N GLY A 16 48.03 -83.76 16.00
CA GLY A 16 47.71 -83.51 17.40
C GLY A 16 48.64 -84.33 18.27
N GLY A 17 49.46 -83.67 19.10
CA GLY A 17 50.43 -84.35 19.96
C GLY A 17 49.72 -85.31 20.92
N LEU A 18 49.88 -86.61 20.69
CA LEU A 18 49.37 -87.66 21.58
C LEU A 18 50.20 -87.63 22.87
N ALA A 19 49.65 -87.04 23.92
CA ALA A 19 50.17 -87.20 25.27
C ALA A 19 49.70 -88.54 25.84
N ILE A 20 50.55 -89.56 25.79
CA ILE A 20 50.27 -90.87 26.40
C ILE A 20 50.81 -90.84 27.83
N VAL A 21 49.92 -90.95 28.81
CA VAL A 21 50.30 -91.16 30.22
C VAL A 21 50.15 -92.64 30.54
N ALA A 22 51.27 -93.31 30.84
CA ALA A 22 51.28 -94.68 31.34
C ALA A 22 51.66 -94.65 32.84
N VAL A 23 50.79 -95.21 33.69
CA VAL A 23 51.04 -95.30 35.14
C VAL A 23 51.22 -96.79 35.49
N ALA A 24 52.40 -97.15 36.00
CA ALA A 24 52.65 -98.49 36.54
C ALA A 24 52.41 -98.48 38.06
N ALA A 25 51.46 -99.31 38.52
CA ALA A 25 51.09 -99.45 39.93
C ALA A 25 51.96 -100.52 40.66
N PRO A 26 52.01 -100.55 42.01
CA PRO A 26 52.88 -101.46 42.75
C PRO A 26 52.50 -102.94 42.53
N ALA A 27 53.51 -103.81 42.64
CA ALA A 27 53.47 -105.23 42.28
C ALA A 27 52.42 -106.05 43.07
N SER A 28 51.15 -105.94 42.67
CA SER A 28 50.17 -107.02 42.77
C SER A 28 50.49 -108.03 41.68
N ALA A 29 50.44 -109.32 42.00
CA ALA A 29 50.64 -110.39 41.02
C ALA A 29 49.61 -110.38 39.89
N HIS A 30 48.53 -109.60 40.04
CA HIS A 30 47.50 -109.35 39.04
C HIS A 30 47.22 -107.85 38.97
N HIS A 31 47.43 -107.24 37.82
CA HIS A 31 47.15 -105.82 37.60
C HIS A 31 46.36 -105.59 36.31
N THR A 32 45.71 -104.44 36.19
CA THR A 32 45.15 -103.99 34.91
C THR A 32 45.96 -102.79 34.47
N ASP A 33 46.37 -102.74 33.22
CA ASP A 33 47.10 -101.58 32.71
C ASP A 33 46.07 -100.63 32.08
N LEU A 34 46.07 -99.38 32.56
CA LEU A 34 45.20 -98.32 32.07
C LEU A 34 46.05 -97.26 31.35
N THR A 35 45.64 -96.89 30.14
CA THR A 35 46.15 -95.69 29.46
C THR A 35 44.99 -94.89 28.89
N ALA A 36 45.19 -93.58 28.70
CA ALA A 36 44.20 -92.68 28.13
C ALA A 36 44.84 -91.72 27.14
N SER A 37 44.07 -91.30 26.12
CA SER A 37 44.44 -90.28 25.14
C SER A 37 43.18 -89.51 24.71
N ALA A 38 43.33 -88.29 24.19
CA ALA A 38 42.20 -87.48 23.72
C ALA A 38 42.47 -86.87 22.35
N VAL A 39 41.41 -86.73 21.54
CA VAL A 39 41.42 -86.03 20.24
C VAL A 39 40.32 -84.98 20.19
N CYS A 40 40.55 -83.89 19.45
CA CYS A 40 39.50 -82.88 19.22
C CYS A 40 38.33 -83.49 18.43
N THR A 41 37.10 -83.10 18.77
CA THR A 41 35.94 -83.38 17.94
C THR A 41 35.59 -82.16 17.07
N THR A 42 34.90 -82.37 15.94
CA THR A 42 34.53 -81.29 15.00
C THR A 42 33.40 -80.40 15.50
N ASP A 43 32.61 -80.88 16.47
CA ASP A 43 31.51 -80.19 17.15
C ASP A 43 31.96 -79.47 18.44
N GLY A 44 33.26 -79.54 18.76
CA GLY A 44 33.85 -78.96 19.97
C GLY A 44 33.91 -79.96 21.13
N GLY A 45 34.98 -79.89 21.92
CA GLY A 45 35.26 -80.82 22.99
C GLY A 45 36.31 -81.88 22.62
N TRP A 46 36.32 -82.97 23.38
CA TRP A 46 37.32 -84.03 23.26
C TRP A 46 36.69 -85.41 23.38
N ASP A 47 37.16 -86.35 22.56
CA ASP A 47 36.90 -87.77 22.75
C ASP A 47 38.09 -88.41 23.47
N VAL A 48 37.88 -88.80 24.73
CA VAL A 48 38.87 -89.50 25.57
C VAL A 48 38.78 -91.00 25.33
N SER A 49 39.82 -91.58 24.74
CA SER A 49 39.97 -93.02 24.55
C SER A 49 40.68 -93.66 25.73
N TRP A 50 39.96 -94.50 26.48
CA TRP A 50 40.44 -95.32 27.59
C TRP A 50 40.84 -96.71 27.08
N ASN A 51 42.10 -97.09 27.26
CA ASN A 51 42.62 -98.40 26.91
C ASN A 51 42.79 -99.22 28.18
N VAL A 52 42.00 -100.28 28.31
CA VAL A 52 42.03 -101.21 29.44
C VAL A 52 42.67 -102.51 28.98
N MET A 53 43.82 -102.85 29.56
CA MET A 53 44.58 -104.03 29.18
C MET A 53 44.66 -105.04 30.32
N ASN A 54 44.27 -106.28 30.03
CA ASN A 54 44.40 -107.40 30.95
C ASN A 54 45.87 -107.82 31.06
N SER A 55 46.46 -107.75 32.25
CA SER A 55 47.85 -108.19 32.46
C SER A 55 48.00 -109.70 32.58
N GLU A 56 46.94 -110.50 32.42
CA GLU A 56 46.91 -111.92 32.74
C GLU A 56 46.52 -112.83 31.57
N ASN A 57 46.97 -114.09 31.57
CA ASN A 57 46.63 -115.08 30.53
C ASN A 57 45.25 -115.77 30.69
N PHE A 58 44.34 -115.19 31.47
CA PHE A 58 42.95 -115.65 31.65
C PHE A 58 42.04 -114.44 31.71
N GLU A 59 40.76 -114.66 31.45
CA GLU A 59 39.77 -113.59 31.38
C GLU A 59 39.63 -112.83 32.70
N GLY A 60 39.61 -111.51 32.59
CA GLY A 60 39.22 -110.60 33.66
C GLY A 60 37.80 -110.10 33.43
N LYS A 61 37.08 -109.76 34.49
CA LYS A 61 35.79 -109.09 34.40
C LYS A 61 35.81 -107.81 35.21
N VAL A 62 35.38 -106.71 34.61
CA VAL A 62 35.18 -105.44 35.32
C VAL A 62 34.01 -105.61 36.29
N THR A 63 34.27 -105.54 37.59
CA THR A 63 33.26 -105.70 38.65
C THR A 63 32.86 -104.38 39.31
N ALA A 64 33.66 -103.33 39.13
CA ALA A 64 33.27 -101.95 39.44
C ALA A 64 33.88 -100.98 38.42
N SER A 65 33.16 -99.92 38.09
CA SER A 65 33.63 -98.80 37.25
C SER A 65 32.92 -97.52 37.68
N ASN A 66 33.63 -96.40 37.73
CA ASN A 66 33.04 -95.07 37.96
C ASN A 66 32.68 -94.33 36.66
N ASN A 67 32.92 -94.95 35.50
CA ASN A 67 32.79 -94.31 34.19
C ASN A 67 31.96 -95.19 33.24
N ALA A 68 30.90 -94.63 32.67
CA ALA A 68 29.98 -95.36 31.79
C ALA A 68 30.64 -95.85 30.49
N ALA A 69 31.75 -95.23 30.07
CA ALA A 69 32.51 -95.67 28.90
C ALA A 69 33.08 -97.09 29.08
N VAL A 70 33.39 -97.50 30.32
CA VAL A 70 33.84 -98.87 30.66
C VAL A 70 32.79 -99.53 31.55
N PRO A 71 31.79 -100.24 30.99
CA PRO A 71 30.68 -100.77 31.77
C PRO A 71 31.09 -101.87 32.76
N VAL A 72 30.43 -101.92 33.92
CA VAL A 72 30.50 -103.09 34.80
C VAL A 72 29.98 -104.31 34.06
N GLY A 73 30.66 -105.44 34.22
CA GLY A 73 30.37 -106.69 33.53
C GLY A 73 31.20 -106.94 32.28
N THR A 74 31.98 -105.95 31.84
CA THR A 74 32.83 -106.09 30.67
C THR A 74 33.90 -107.17 30.88
N VAL A 75 34.01 -108.08 29.91
CA VAL A 75 35.03 -109.13 29.90
C VAL A 75 36.27 -108.60 29.20
N LEU A 76 37.39 -108.60 29.93
CA LEU A 76 38.70 -108.34 29.38
C LEU A 76 39.29 -109.69 28.91
N PRO A 77 39.56 -109.86 27.61
CA PRO A 77 40.04 -111.12 27.08
C PRO A 77 41.35 -111.53 27.74
N ALA A 78 41.56 -112.85 27.86
CA ALA A 78 42.84 -113.40 28.27
C ALA A 78 43.95 -112.82 27.38
N ASN A 79 45.06 -112.41 27.98
CA ASN A 79 46.22 -111.91 27.26
C ASN A 79 47.08 -113.09 26.79
N PRO A 80 47.03 -113.49 25.50
CA PRO A 80 47.78 -114.64 25.02
C PRO A 80 49.31 -114.42 25.06
N TYR A 81 49.75 -113.18 25.29
CA TYR A 81 51.15 -112.77 25.33
C TYR A 81 51.70 -112.57 26.75
N TYR A 82 50.99 -113.03 27.78
CA TYR A 82 51.41 -112.91 29.19
C TYR A 82 52.86 -113.32 29.48
N TYR A 83 53.35 -114.41 28.85
CA TYR A 83 54.71 -114.92 29.04
C TYR A 83 55.74 -114.27 28.10
N ASN A 84 55.32 -113.35 27.23
CA ASN A 84 56.24 -112.66 26.35
C ASN A 84 56.89 -111.50 27.12
N ALA A 85 58.22 -111.44 27.12
CA ALA A 85 58.95 -110.29 27.67
C ALA A 85 58.55 -108.98 26.96
N ASP A 86 58.06 -109.09 25.72
CA ASP A 86 57.50 -108.00 24.96
C ASP A 86 56.02 -107.77 25.29
N LYS A 87 55.75 -106.95 26.30
CA LYS A 87 54.40 -106.52 26.72
C LYS A 87 53.65 -105.72 25.65
N THR A 88 54.28 -105.35 24.52
CA THR A 88 53.65 -104.55 23.46
C THR A 88 52.67 -105.33 22.59
N LYS A 89 52.62 -106.66 22.70
CA LYS A 89 51.71 -107.51 21.90
C LYS A 89 50.31 -107.68 22.51
N SER A 90 50.12 -107.22 23.74
CA SER A 90 48.83 -107.28 24.41
C SER A 90 47.86 -106.29 23.77
N ILE A 91 46.68 -106.76 23.39
CA ILE A 91 45.67 -105.94 22.70
C ILE A 91 44.81 -105.27 23.79
N PRO A 92 44.85 -103.93 23.95
CA PRO A 92 43.97 -103.24 24.88
C PRO A 92 42.54 -103.26 24.34
N THR A 93 41.55 -103.29 25.25
CA THR A 93 40.18 -102.94 24.89
C THR A 93 39.99 -101.44 25.03
N THR A 94 39.63 -100.76 23.94
CA THR A 94 39.47 -99.30 23.88
C THR A 94 38.02 -98.89 24.07
N TYR A 95 37.78 -97.86 24.86
CA TYR A 95 36.47 -97.25 25.12
C TYR A 95 36.54 -95.74 24.96
N VAL A 96 35.52 -95.12 24.39
CA VAL A 96 35.52 -93.66 24.11
C VAL A 96 34.52 -92.95 25.03
N GLN A 97 34.97 -91.85 25.64
CA GLN A 97 34.17 -90.93 26.44
C GLN A 97 34.24 -89.53 25.82
N HIS A 98 33.11 -88.98 25.40
CA HIS A 98 33.04 -87.58 24.97
C HIS A 98 33.01 -86.63 26.18
N VAL A 99 33.78 -85.54 26.14
CA VAL A 99 33.81 -84.50 27.18
C VAL A 99 33.82 -83.10 26.59
N ALA A 100 32.97 -82.21 27.11
CA ALA A 100 32.83 -80.83 26.63
C ALA A 100 33.79 -79.83 27.29
N SER A 101 34.56 -80.27 28.30
CA SER A 101 35.51 -79.42 29.04
C SER A 101 36.86 -80.12 29.20
N ASN A 102 37.93 -79.35 29.30
CA ASN A 102 39.28 -79.85 29.57
C ASN A 102 39.53 -80.14 31.08
N ALA A 103 38.46 -80.21 31.88
CA ALA A 103 38.57 -80.64 33.27
C ALA A 103 39.07 -82.08 33.33
N ALA A 104 39.95 -82.38 34.29
CA ALA A 104 40.50 -83.72 34.43
C ALA A 104 39.38 -84.75 34.63
N VAL A 105 39.43 -85.84 33.87
CA VAL A 105 38.49 -86.97 33.99
C VAL A 105 39.18 -88.18 34.61
N ASN A 106 38.43 -88.96 35.37
CA ASN A 106 38.96 -90.10 36.12
C ASN A 106 38.27 -91.40 35.71
N LEU A 107 39.08 -92.43 35.44
CA LEU A 107 38.61 -93.81 35.30
C LEU A 107 39.16 -94.65 36.45
N SER A 108 38.27 -95.12 37.31
CA SER A 108 38.53 -96.08 38.37
C SER A 108 37.76 -97.37 38.08
N ILE A 109 38.48 -98.47 37.91
CA ILE A 109 37.91 -99.80 37.65
C ILE A 109 38.44 -100.82 38.66
N THR A 110 37.61 -101.82 38.95
CA THR A 110 38.02 -103.04 39.65
C THR A 110 37.84 -104.22 38.71
N VAL A 111 38.89 -104.99 38.50
CA VAL A 111 38.87 -106.21 37.68
C VAL A 111 38.99 -107.41 38.61
N THR A 112 38.11 -108.40 38.42
CA THR A 112 38.16 -109.71 39.05
C THR A 112 38.53 -110.73 38.01
N TRP A 113 39.51 -111.56 38.30
CA TRP A 113 39.87 -112.65 37.41
C TRP A 113 39.42 -114.00 37.94
N TYR A 114 39.00 -114.89 37.05
CA TYR A 114 38.46 -116.20 37.45
C TYR A 114 39.45 -117.31 37.08
N ARG A 115 40.22 -117.79 38.08
CA ARG A 115 41.04 -119.01 37.96
C ARG A 115 40.35 -120.16 38.70
N ALA A 116 40.69 -121.40 38.34
CA ALA A 116 40.09 -122.61 38.93
C ALA A 116 40.07 -122.65 40.46
N ASN A 117 41.04 -122.01 41.14
CA ASN A 117 41.21 -122.07 42.60
C ASN A 117 41.34 -120.69 43.28
N SER A 118 41.15 -119.58 42.58
CA SER A 118 41.29 -118.22 43.15
C SER A 118 40.59 -117.15 42.31
N THR A 119 40.01 -116.15 42.96
CA THR A 119 39.42 -114.97 42.30
C THR A 119 40.10 -113.68 42.74
N PRO A 120 41.35 -113.43 42.33
CA PRO A 120 42.04 -112.20 42.69
C PRO A 120 41.29 -110.98 42.12
N THR A 121 41.41 -109.86 42.81
CA THR A 121 40.89 -108.57 42.37
C THR A 121 41.98 -107.51 42.40
N ASN A 122 41.89 -106.55 41.48
CA ASN A 122 42.75 -105.38 41.47
C ASN A 122 41.92 -104.17 41.10
N SER A 123 42.16 -103.06 41.79
CA SER A 123 41.59 -101.77 41.46
C SER A 123 42.67 -100.88 40.87
N GLN A 124 42.32 -100.16 39.82
CA GLN A 124 43.19 -99.21 39.14
C GLN A 124 42.44 -97.91 38.94
N ASN A 125 43.15 -96.80 39.08
CA ASN A 125 42.61 -95.46 38.87
C ASN A 125 43.56 -94.68 37.97
N LEU A 126 43.02 -94.07 36.92
CA LEU A 126 43.74 -93.20 36.01
C LEU A 126 43.02 -91.85 35.89
N THR A 127 43.73 -90.78 36.21
CA THR A 127 43.31 -89.40 35.93
C THR A 127 43.91 -88.96 34.61
N PHE A 128 43.07 -88.54 33.66
CA PHE A 128 43.49 -87.93 32.40
C PHE A 128 43.21 -86.43 32.43
N SER A 129 44.26 -85.63 32.24
CA SER A 129 44.21 -84.15 32.25
C SER A 129 44.92 -83.51 31.05
N ALA A 130 45.53 -84.31 30.16
CA ALA A 130 46.36 -83.83 29.06
C ALA A 130 45.55 -83.65 27.76
N PHE A 131 44.57 -82.76 27.79
CA PHE A 131 43.73 -82.45 26.63
C PHE A 131 44.50 -81.63 25.57
N PRO A 132 44.41 -81.96 24.27
CA PRO A 132 44.94 -81.11 23.20
C PRO A 132 44.34 -79.70 23.27
N ALA A 133 45.20 -78.67 23.12
CA ALA A 133 44.77 -77.29 23.07
C ALA A 133 44.06 -76.97 21.74
N GLY A 134 43.14 -76.01 21.75
CA GLY A 134 42.45 -75.54 20.53
C GLY A 134 41.23 -76.36 20.09
N CYS A 135 40.79 -77.34 20.88
CA CYS A 135 39.56 -78.12 20.62
C CYS A 135 38.29 -77.53 21.26
N GLY A 136 38.40 -76.40 21.97
CA GLY A 136 37.24 -75.70 22.53
C GLY A 136 36.49 -74.90 21.46
N PRO A 137 35.23 -74.53 21.71
CA PRO A 137 34.54 -73.59 20.82
C PRO A 137 35.36 -72.30 20.72
N LYS A 138 35.44 -71.73 19.52
CA LYS A 138 36.18 -70.50 19.28
C LYS A 138 35.36 -69.29 19.71
N GLU A 139 36.01 -68.29 20.30
CA GLU A 139 35.36 -67.03 20.61
C GLU A 139 35.04 -66.29 19.31
N ALA A 140 33.79 -65.86 19.14
CA ALA A 140 33.35 -64.94 18.09
C ALA A 140 32.85 -63.64 18.73
N THR A 141 33.09 -62.51 18.06
CA THR A 141 32.63 -61.20 18.51
C THR A 141 31.75 -60.57 17.44
N PRO A 142 30.43 -60.51 17.64
CA PRO A 142 29.52 -59.82 16.71
C PRO A 142 29.89 -58.35 16.54
N VAL A 143 29.73 -57.85 15.32
CA VAL A 143 29.98 -56.47 14.93
C VAL A 143 28.65 -55.81 14.58
N ALA A 144 28.47 -54.57 15.03
CA ALA A 144 27.27 -53.80 14.71
C ALA A 144 27.11 -53.62 13.18
N PRO A 145 25.87 -53.56 12.67
CA PRO A 145 25.60 -53.36 11.26
C PRO A 145 26.02 -51.95 10.79
N ASP A 146 26.24 -51.80 9.47
CA ASP A 146 26.31 -50.46 8.85
C ASP A 146 24.90 -49.89 8.70
N VAL A 147 24.74 -48.63 9.07
CA VAL A 147 23.44 -47.94 9.06
C VAL A 147 23.55 -46.63 8.29
N VAL A 148 22.69 -46.44 7.28
CA VAL A 148 22.52 -45.18 6.55
C VAL A 148 21.19 -44.56 6.98
N LYS A 149 21.25 -43.39 7.61
CA LYS A 149 20.07 -42.66 8.06
C LYS A 149 19.45 -41.84 6.94
N VAL A 150 18.12 -41.71 6.95
CA VAL A 150 17.35 -40.75 6.16
C VAL A 150 17.70 -39.35 6.65
N THR A 151 18.51 -38.64 5.88
CA THR A 151 18.91 -37.24 6.17
C THR A 151 18.37 -36.25 5.15
N GLN A 152 17.82 -36.74 4.04
CA GLN A 152 17.24 -35.94 2.96
C GLN A 152 15.87 -36.48 2.57
N CYS A 153 14.98 -35.61 2.11
CA CYS A 153 13.70 -36.02 1.56
C CYS A 153 13.89 -36.96 0.35
N ASN A 154 12.92 -37.84 0.11
CA ASN A 154 12.95 -38.87 -0.94
C ASN A 154 14.13 -39.87 -0.87
N THR A 155 14.87 -39.93 0.24
CA THR A 155 15.90 -40.96 0.46
C THR A 155 15.36 -42.04 1.39
N GLN A 156 15.72 -43.29 1.10
CA GLN A 156 15.44 -44.42 2.00
C GLN A 156 16.68 -44.70 2.85
N GLY A 157 16.47 -44.97 4.13
CA GLY A 157 17.53 -45.48 4.99
C GLY A 157 17.79 -46.95 4.68
N SER A 158 18.95 -47.45 5.08
CA SER A 158 19.34 -48.84 4.85
C SER A 158 20.16 -49.39 6.00
N VAL A 159 20.04 -50.70 6.22
CA VAL A 159 20.81 -51.45 7.22
C VAL A 159 21.47 -52.62 6.54
N THR A 160 22.76 -52.81 6.76
CA THR A 160 23.53 -53.91 6.19
C THR A 160 24.30 -54.61 7.30
N ALA A 161 23.96 -55.88 7.57
CA ALA A 161 24.70 -56.70 8.50
C ALA A 161 26.13 -56.91 8.01
N LYS A 162 27.11 -56.84 8.93
CA LYS A 162 28.50 -57.17 8.65
C LYS A 162 28.66 -58.69 8.49
N THR A 163 29.73 -59.10 7.84
CA THR A 163 30.19 -60.49 7.85
C THR A 163 31.30 -60.64 8.90
N THR A 164 31.13 -61.58 9.84
CA THR A 164 32.11 -61.89 10.88
C THR A 164 32.29 -63.40 10.95
N GLU A 165 33.53 -63.89 11.01
CA GLU A 165 33.80 -65.32 11.14
C GLU A 165 33.12 -65.88 12.40
N GLY A 166 32.43 -67.01 12.24
CA GLY A 166 31.74 -67.67 13.35
C GLY A 166 30.45 -66.98 13.83
N VAL A 167 29.91 -66.02 13.07
CA VAL A 167 28.66 -65.31 13.40
C VAL A 167 27.66 -65.40 12.25
N VAL A 168 26.44 -65.81 12.56
CA VAL A 168 25.28 -65.78 11.66
C VAL A 168 24.42 -64.57 12.01
N TYR A 169 24.09 -63.74 11.02
CA TYR A 169 23.24 -62.56 11.20
C TYR A 169 21.87 -62.73 10.54
N ALA A 170 20.81 -62.34 11.25
CA ALA A 170 19.46 -62.19 10.72
C ALA A 170 19.05 -60.71 10.82
N THR A 171 18.60 -60.11 9.72
CA THR A 171 18.18 -58.70 9.66
C THR A 171 16.67 -58.60 9.45
N SER A 172 16.01 -57.84 10.30
CA SER A 172 14.64 -57.36 10.11
C SER A 172 14.69 -55.83 9.96
N PHE A 173 14.07 -55.30 8.90
CA PHE A 173 14.02 -53.86 8.62
C PHE A 173 12.63 -53.48 8.13
N ASP A 174 12.00 -52.53 8.82
CA ASP A 174 10.73 -51.93 8.41
C ASP A 174 10.99 -50.59 7.71
N SER A 175 10.81 -50.55 6.40
CA SER A 175 11.01 -49.33 5.61
C SER A 175 9.97 -48.24 5.89
N ALA A 176 8.82 -48.56 6.48
CA ALA A 176 7.77 -47.61 6.78
C ALA A 176 8.02 -46.88 8.10
N SER A 177 8.51 -47.56 9.13
CA SER A 177 8.89 -46.92 10.41
C SER A 177 10.36 -46.53 10.48
N GLY A 178 11.21 -47.13 9.65
CA GLY A 178 12.66 -47.03 9.70
C GLY A 178 13.30 -47.91 10.79
N ASP A 179 12.52 -48.67 11.54
CA ASP A 179 13.04 -49.52 12.61
C ASP A 179 13.79 -50.73 12.05
N TYR A 180 14.88 -51.11 12.71
CA TYR A 180 15.61 -52.32 12.38
C TYR A 180 16.00 -53.13 13.61
N THR A 181 16.19 -54.42 13.38
CA THR A 181 16.74 -55.38 14.33
C THR A 181 17.70 -56.30 13.59
N VAL A 182 18.96 -56.33 14.02
CA VAL A 182 19.97 -57.29 13.55
C VAL A 182 20.33 -58.22 14.69
N THR A 183 19.98 -59.50 14.55
CA THR A 183 20.27 -60.54 15.53
C THR A 183 21.49 -61.33 15.08
N ALA A 184 22.49 -61.44 15.95
CA ALA A 184 23.69 -62.23 15.77
C ALA A 184 23.62 -63.48 16.64
N THR A 185 23.92 -64.64 16.07
CA THR A 185 24.06 -65.93 16.77
C THR A 185 25.36 -66.61 16.36
N PRO A 186 26.08 -67.30 17.25
CA PRO A 186 27.32 -67.98 16.88
C PRO A 186 27.02 -69.11 15.89
N GLU A 187 27.91 -69.29 14.92
CA GLU A 187 27.93 -70.48 14.08
C GLU A 187 28.38 -71.69 14.92
N SER A 188 28.06 -72.92 14.47
CA SER A 188 28.48 -74.14 15.15
C SER A 188 30.01 -74.15 15.38
N GLY A 189 30.43 -74.50 16.60
CA GLY A 189 31.84 -74.45 17.00
C GLY A 189 32.34 -73.09 17.48
N TYR A 190 31.47 -72.07 17.54
CA TYR A 190 31.77 -70.76 18.12
C TYR A 190 30.91 -70.44 19.35
N TYR A 191 31.34 -69.45 20.13
CA TYR A 191 30.56 -68.87 21.23
C TYR A 191 30.83 -67.38 21.37
N PHE A 192 29.86 -66.65 21.93
CA PHE A 192 30.04 -65.26 22.36
C PHE A 192 30.50 -65.23 23.80
N LYS A 193 31.63 -64.58 24.06
CA LYS A 193 32.15 -64.42 25.42
C LYS A 193 31.31 -63.44 26.22
N GLY A 194 30.90 -63.85 27.42
CA GLY A 194 30.16 -63.01 28.35
C GLY A 194 28.66 -62.92 28.09
N ASP A 195 28.15 -63.69 27.12
CA ASP A 195 26.72 -63.79 26.82
C ASP A 195 26.24 -65.22 27.09
N ALA A 196 25.37 -65.41 28.08
CA ALA A 196 24.88 -66.74 28.43
C ALA A 196 23.83 -67.25 27.42
N ASP A 197 23.12 -66.34 26.75
CA ASP A 197 22.02 -66.66 25.84
C ASP A 197 22.51 -66.88 24.41
N GLN A 198 23.77 -66.50 24.11
CA GLN A 198 24.41 -66.66 22.80
C GLN A 198 23.65 -65.93 21.68
N VAL A 199 23.01 -64.81 22.03
CA VAL A 199 22.21 -63.98 21.12
C VAL A 199 22.47 -62.50 21.41
N ILE A 200 23.17 -61.83 20.49
CA ILE A 200 23.36 -60.38 20.55
C ILE A 200 22.42 -59.70 19.57
N THR A 201 21.72 -58.66 20.01
CA THR A 201 20.77 -57.92 19.16
C THR A 201 21.17 -56.45 19.05
N PHE A 202 21.24 -55.96 17.81
CA PHE A 202 21.41 -54.54 17.50
C PHE A 202 20.07 -53.97 17.02
N THR A 203 19.53 -53.00 17.76
CA THR A 203 18.30 -52.30 17.38
C THR A 203 18.57 -50.83 17.11
N GLY A 204 17.73 -50.22 16.28
CA GLY A 204 17.79 -48.79 16.01
C GLY A 204 16.72 -48.37 15.01
N ASN A 205 16.77 -47.10 14.62
CA ASN A 205 15.86 -46.52 13.64
C ASN A 205 16.66 -45.66 12.65
N VAL A 206 16.45 -45.87 11.35
CA VAL A 206 17.14 -45.14 10.27
C VAL A 206 16.41 -43.87 9.83
N GLY A 207 15.23 -43.60 10.38
CA GLY A 207 14.32 -42.55 9.96
C GLY A 207 13.30 -43.04 8.93
N VAL A 208 12.16 -42.35 8.87
CA VAL A 208 11.10 -42.61 7.89
C VAL A 208 11.37 -41.77 6.63
N PRO A 209 11.25 -42.33 5.41
CA PRO A 209 11.28 -41.54 4.19
C PRO A 209 10.18 -40.48 4.21
N TYR A 210 10.52 -39.24 3.88
CA TYR A 210 9.56 -38.14 3.80
C TYR A 210 9.67 -37.45 2.44
N ASP A 211 8.53 -37.01 1.90
CA ASP A 211 8.48 -36.39 0.59
C ASP A 211 9.15 -35.02 0.57
N CYS A 212 9.81 -34.68 -0.53
CA CYS A 212 10.30 -33.32 -0.75
C CYS A 212 9.11 -32.39 -0.97
N ASN A 213 8.76 -31.61 0.05
CA ASN A 213 7.82 -30.52 -0.09
C ASN A 213 8.61 -29.28 -0.49
N VAL A 214 8.47 -28.86 -1.74
CA VAL A 214 9.15 -27.69 -2.31
C VAL A 214 8.11 -26.61 -2.62
N LYS A 215 8.18 -25.51 -1.88
CA LYS A 215 7.25 -24.37 -1.96
C LYS A 215 8.03 -23.05 -2.01
N PRO A 216 8.83 -22.81 -3.06
CA PRO A 216 9.57 -21.57 -3.20
C PRO A 216 8.61 -20.41 -3.45
N ARG A 217 8.88 -19.27 -2.82
CA ARG A 217 8.09 -18.05 -3.00
C ARG A 217 9.02 -16.83 -3.08
N PRO A 218 9.48 -16.43 -4.27
CA PRO A 218 10.20 -15.17 -4.40
C PRO A 218 9.20 -14.00 -4.28
N VAL A 219 9.61 -12.95 -3.57
CA VAL A 219 8.81 -11.73 -3.36
C VAL A 219 9.68 -10.52 -3.70
N ALA A 220 9.23 -9.65 -4.58
CA ALA A 220 9.90 -8.38 -4.84
C ALA A 220 9.54 -7.35 -3.76
N VAL A 221 10.54 -6.58 -3.34
CA VAL A 221 10.40 -5.41 -2.48
C VAL A 221 10.98 -4.24 -3.26
N VAL A 222 10.12 -3.28 -3.57
CA VAL A 222 10.44 -2.09 -4.36
C VAL A 222 10.40 -0.89 -3.44
N GLY A 223 11.41 -0.03 -3.52
CA GLY A 223 11.40 1.25 -2.82
C GLY A 223 10.31 2.19 -3.35
N ASP A 224 9.95 3.19 -2.55
CA ASP A 224 8.98 4.21 -2.95
C ASP A 224 9.51 5.09 -4.08
N CYS A 225 8.62 5.66 -4.88
CA CYS A 225 8.99 6.68 -5.88
C CYS A 225 9.38 7.97 -5.15
N VAL A 226 10.63 8.39 -5.32
CA VAL A 226 11.16 9.67 -4.82
C VAL A 226 11.31 10.61 -6.00
N TYR A 227 10.80 11.85 -5.88
CA TYR A 227 10.81 12.82 -6.96
C TYR A 227 11.76 13.97 -6.64
N THR A 228 12.43 14.50 -7.67
CA THR A 228 13.21 15.73 -7.55
C THR A 228 12.31 16.96 -7.79
N ALA A 229 12.86 18.16 -7.54
CA ALA A 229 12.13 19.42 -7.65
C ALA A 229 11.61 19.74 -9.08
N ASP A 230 12.09 19.02 -10.10
CA ASP A 230 11.62 19.15 -11.48
C ASP A 230 10.47 18.17 -11.83
N GLY A 231 10.00 17.36 -10.87
CA GLY A 231 8.97 16.35 -11.08
C GLY A 231 9.48 15.02 -11.65
N THR A 232 10.79 14.86 -11.84
CA THR A 232 11.39 13.60 -12.31
C THR A 232 11.56 12.63 -11.14
N ALA A 233 11.09 11.39 -11.31
CA ALA A 233 11.32 10.30 -10.38
C ALA A 233 12.77 9.81 -10.44
N ALA A 234 13.40 9.65 -9.28
CA ALA A 234 14.70 9.01 -9.11
C ALA A 234 14.61 7.48 -9.23
N ASP A 235 15.76 6.84 -9.43
CA ASP A 235 15.88 5.39 -9.40
C ASP A 235 15.48 4.85 -8.01
N ARG A 236 14.86 3.66 -7.99
CA ARG A 236 14.34 3.03 -6.78
C ARG A 236 15.15 1.78 -6.45
N THR A 237 15.42 1.59 -5.17
CA THR A 237 15.99 0.33 -4.69
C THR A 237 15.06 -0.83 -5.00
N PHE A 238 15.60 -1.93 -5.50
CA PHE A 238 14.86 -3.16 -5.74
C PHE A 238 15.58 -4.32 -5.06
N SER A 239 14.83 -5.15 -4.35
CA SER A 239 15.36 -6.37 -3.76
C SER A 239 14.38 -7.51 -3.92
N ILE A 240 14.89 -8.73 -3.95
CA ILE A 240 14.07 -9.94 -4.00
C ILE A 240 14.31 -10.74 -2.72
N THR A 241 13.24 -11.04 -2.01
CA THR A 241 13.26 -12.01 -0.91
C THR A 241 12.94 -13.38 -1.48
N PHE A 242 13.93 -14.26 -1.50
CA PHE A 242 13.78 -15.68 -1.80
C PHE A 242 13.31 -16.41 -0.54
N ASP A 243 12.00 -16.64 -0.43
CA ASP A 243 11.39 -17.34 0.70
C ASP A 243 11.31 -18.84 0.43
N ASN A 244 12.07 -19.63 1.19
CA ASN A 244 12.07 -21.08 1.18
C ASN A 244 11.62 -21.67 2.52
N THR A 245 10.91 -20.88 3.35
CA THR A 245 10.52 -21.27 4.71
C THR A 245 9.51 -22.42 4.75
N ALA A 246 8.71 -22.57 3.69
CA ALA A 246 7.72 -23.64 3.56
C ALA A 246 8.27 -24.94 2.92
N SER A 247 9.55 -24.96 2.54
CA SER A 247 10.20 -26.13 1.94
C SER A 247 11.03 -26.91 2.95
N ASN A 248 11.12 -28.24 2.76
CA ASN A 248 12.00 -29.12 3.54
C ASN A 248 13.27 -29.54 2.80
N LYS A 249 13.58 -28.88 1.68
CA LYS A 249 14.77 -29.05 0.85
C LYS A 249 15.34 -27.68 0.51
N ALA A 250 16.67 -27.59 0.36
CA ALA A 250 17.30 -26.40 -0.19
C ALA A 250 16.86 -26.18 -1.65
N VAL A 251 16.58 -24.93 -2.02
CA VAL A 251 16.11 -24.57 -3.36
C VAL A 251 17.04 -23.51 -3.96
N LEU A 252 17.48 -23.74 -5.19
CA LEU A 252 18.18 -22.74 -5.99
C LEU A 252 17.14 -21.80 -6.64
N PHE A 253 17.23 -20.51 -6.32
CA PHE A 253 16.51 -19.44 -6.99
C PHE A 253 17.43 -18.84 -8.05
N GLN A 254 16.97 -18.82 -9.29
CA GLN A 254 17.74 -18.27 -10.40
C GLN A 254 17.04 -17.05 -10.98
N VAL A 255 17.77 -15.95 -11.16
CA VAL A 255 17.23 -14.74 -11.78
C VAL A 255 17.62 -14.76 -13.25
N VAL A 256 16.62 -14.95 -14.13
CA VAL A 256 16.86 -15.15 -15.57
C VAL A 256 17.57 -13.93 -16.16
N GLY A 257 18.74 -14.17 -16.77
CA GLY A 257 19.58 -13.11 -17.34
C GLY A 257 20.57 -12.47 -16.36
N TYR A 258 20.48 -12.78 -15.06
CA TYR A 258 21.28 -12.16 -14.00
C TYR A 258 21.87 -13.21 -13.03
N PRO A 259 22.75 -14.11 -13.50
CA PRO A 259 23.26 -15.24 -12.70
C PRO A 259 24.09 -14.82 -11.47
N ALA A 260 24.57 -13.57 -11.41
CA ALA A 260 25.26 -13.03 -10.24
C ALA A 260 24.38 -12.94 -8.98
N TYR A 261 23.05 -13.03 -9.14
CA TYR A 261 22.08 -12.98 -8.06
C TYR A 261 21.42 -14.34 -7.77
N ASP A 262 21.80 -15.40 -8.49
CA ASP A 262 21.36 -16.75 -8.23
C ASP A 262 21.76 -17.17 -6.81
N THR A 263 20.82 -17.70 -6.03
CA THR A 263 21.01 -18.00 -4.61
C THR A 263 20.35 -19.32 -4.23
N THR A 264 21.13 -20.23 -3.64
CA THR A 264 20.59 -21.42 -2.97
C THR A 264 20.16 -21.05 -1.56
N VAL A 265 18.89 -21.24 -1.25
CA VAL A 265 18.34 -20.99 0.08
C VAL A 265 18.08 -22.32 0.76
N ASP A 266 18.65 -22.51 1.95
CA ASP A 266 18.46 -23.71 2.77
C ASP A 266 16.97 -23.96 3.11
N ALA A 267 16.64 -25.20 3.44
CA ALA A 267 15.30 -25.58 3.87
C ALA A 267 14.87 -24.77 5.11
N GLY A 268 13.64 -24.24 5.12
CA GLY A 268 13.12 -23.48 6.25
C GLY A 268 13.72 -22.08 6.42
N LYS A 269 14.45 -21.56 5.42
CA LYS A 269 15.10 -20.24 5.47
C LYS A 269 14.58 -19.29 4.41
N SER A 270 14.92 -18.01 4.55
CA SER A 270 14.73 -16.99 3.53
C SER A 270 15.99 -16.13 3.42
N VAL A 271 16.23 -15.56 2.24
CA VAL A 271 17.35 -14.65 1.97
C VAL A 271 16.84 -13.48 1.14
N THR A 272 17.31 -12.27 1.43
CA THR A 272 17.03 -11.08 0.64
C THR A 272 18.26 -10.68 -0.16
N VAL A 273 18.09 -10.52 -1.46
CA VAL A 273 19.15 -10.14 -2.40
C VAL A 273 18.83 -8.75 -2.96
N ALA A 274 19.77 -7.82 -2.80
CA ALA A 274 19.69 -6.51 -3.43
C ALA A 274 19.96 -6.66 -4.93
N MET A 275 19.06 -6.15 -5.75
CA MET A 275 19.19 -6.11 -7.21
C MET A 275 19.68 -4.72 -7.63
N PRO A 276 20.04 -4.50 -8.91
CA PRO A 276 20.26 -3.16 -9.43
C PRO A 276 19.03 -2.29 -9.21
N ASP A 277 19.27 -1.00 -8.93
CA ASP A 277 18.20 -0.01 -8.81
C ASP A 277 17.41 0.05 -10.12
N VAL A 278 16.11 0.29 -9.97
CA VAL A 278 15.14 0.26 -11.07
C VAL A 278 14.78 1.69 -11.43
N ASP A 279 14.84 1.99 -12.72
CA ASP A 279 14.45 3.29 -13.24
C ASP A 279 12.95 3.59 -13.03
N ASN A 280 12.57 4.79 -13.41
CA ASN A 280 11.18 5.26 -13.29
C ASN A 280 10.21 4.56 -14.26
N ALA A 281 10.67 3.85 -15.29
CA ALA A 281 9.85 3.11 -16.24
C ALA A 281 9.39 1.75 -15.68
N GLY A 282 10.01 1.30 -14.59
CA GLY A 282 9.71 0.02 -13.96
C GLY A 282 10.44 -1.14 -14.64
N ILE A 283 10.33 -2.33 -14.05
CA ILE A 283 11.04 -3.52 -14.56
C ILE A 283 10.25 -4.79 -14.27
N SER A 284 10.56 -5.85 -15.01
CA SER A 284 10.14 -7.21 -14.68
C SER A 284 11.34 -8.15 -14.62
N TYR A 285 11.40 -8.94 -13.55
CA TYR A 285 12.35 -10.03 -13.39
C TYR A 285 11.61 -11.37 -13.45
N GLN A 286 12.18 -12.33 -14.18
CA GLN A 286 11.76 -13.73 -14.11
C GLN A 286 12.68 -14.45 -13.13
N VAL A 287 12.09 -15.12 -12.15
CA VAL A 287 12.81 -15.96 -11.19
C VAL A 287 12.35 -17.40 -11.39
N THR A 288 13.28 -18.35 -11.53
CA THR A 288 12.96 -19.77 -11.57
C THR A 288 13.46 -20.48 -10.33
N ALA A 289 12.64 -21.37 -9.75
CA ALA A 289 13.00 -22.15 -8.57
C ALA A 289 12.35 -23.53 -8.62
N ASP A 290 13.16 -24.59 -8.57
CA ASP A 290 12.72 -26.00 -8.68
C ASP A 290 11.77 -26.27 -9.87
N GLY A 291 12.07 -25.67 -11.03
CA GLY A 291 11.28 -25.79 -12.26
C GLY A 291 10.02 -24.90 -12.31
N GLN A 292 9.66 -24.20 -11.23
CA GLN A 292 8.60 -23.19 -11.23
C GLN A 292 9.16 -21.84 -11.71
N SER A 293 8.30 -21.01 -12.32
CA SER A 293 8.65 -19.66 -12.80
C SER A 293 7.77 -18.62 -12.15
N PHE A 294 8.38 -17.52 -11.71
CA PHE A 294 7.75 -16.41 -11.01
C PHE A 294 8.09 -15.11 -11.70
N THR A 295 7.07 -14.33 -12.03
CA THR A 295 7.24 -12.99 -12.59
C THR A 295 7.11 -11.96 -11.49
N LEU A 296 8.20 -11.24 -11.23
CA LEU A 296 8.25 -10.14 -10.29
C LEU A 296 8.27 -8.83 -11.06
N THR A 297 7.50 -7.84 -10.63
CA THR A 297 7.39 -6.55 -11.32
C THR A 297 7.54 -5.40 -10.34
N ALA A 298 8.19 -4.34 -10.80
CA ALA A 298 8.08 -3.00 -10.22
C ALA A 298 7.33 -2.12 -11.22
N SER A 299 6.16 -1.63 -10.82
CA SER A 299 5.38 -0.70 -11.66
C SER A 299 6.14 0.61 -11.87
N PRO A 300 6.00 1.27 -13.04
CA PRO A 300 6.56 2.60 -13.28
C PRO A 300 6.10 3.62 -12.24
N CYS A 301 6.93 4.64 -12.00
CA CYS A 301 6.52 5.81 -11.23
C CYS A 301 5.60 6.69 -12.08
N PRO A 302 4.53 7.27 -11.51
CA PRO A 302 3.72 8.28 -12.18
C PRO A 302 4.56 9.43 -12.76
N SER A 303 4.28 9.84 -13.99
CA SER A 303 4.92 10.99 -14.61
C SER A 303 4.20 12.29 -14.26
N TYR A 304 4.92 13.31 -13.77
CA TYR A 304 4.38 14.64 -13.51
C TYR A 304 4.91 15.64 -14.55
N ILE A 305 4.03 16.11 -15.44
CA ILE A 305 4.40 17.07 -16.49
C ILE A 305 4.27 18.49 -15.93
N LYS A 306 5.33 19.29 -16.01
CA LYS A 306 5.31 20.71 -15.61
C LYS A 306 4.29 21.49 -16.47
N PRO A 307 3.31 22.17 -15.87
CA PRO A 307 2.41 23.06 -16.62
C PRO A 307 3.19 24.22 -17.25
N ASP A 308 2.72 24.70 -18.39
CA ASP A 308 3.24 25.93 -18.99
C ASP A 308 3.01 27.14 -18.07
N PRO A 309 3.96 28.07 -17.93
CA PRO A 309 3.77 29.28 -17.13
C PRO A 309 2.55 30.08 -17.58
N LYS A 310 1.74 30.52 -16.63
CA LYS A 310 0.61 31.43 -16.92
C LYS A 310 1.12 32.84 -17.12
N GLN A 311 0.52 33.55 -18.06
CA GLN A 311 0.82 34.96 -18.32
C GLN A 311 -0.44 35.80 -18.31
N ARG A 312 -0.36 37.00 -17.73
CA ARG A 312 -1.37 38.05 -17.88
C ARG A 312 -0.71 39.39 -18.16
N GLU A 313 -1.42 40.29 -18.82
CA GLU A 313 -0.92 41.62 -19.14
C GLU A 313 -1.81 42.68 -18.50
N GLU A 314 -1.18 43.68 -17.87
CA GLU A 314 -1.86 44.91 -17.48
C GLU A 314 -1.37 46.04 -18.37
N THR A 315 -2.30 46.79 -18.95
CA THR A 315 -1.99 47.96 -19.76
C THR A 315 -2.56 49.20 -19.11
N SER A 316 -1.74 50.24 -18.98
CA SER A 316 -2.18 51.58 -18.61
C SER A 316 -1.84 52.58 -19.72
N THR A 317 -2.73 53.53 -19.95
CA THR A 317 -2.55 54.57 -20.96
C THR A 317 -2.62 55.94 -20.31
N VAL A 318 -1.64 56.80 -20.60
CA VAL A 318 -1.63 58.21 -20.20
C VAL A 318 -1.70 59.05 -21.47
N TYR A 319 -2.65 59.99 -21.52
CA TYR A 319 -2.87 60.85 -22.67
C TYR A 319 -2.26 62.24 -22.45
N ASP A 320 -1.42 62.67 -23.38
CA ASP A 320 -0.93 64.04 -23.47
C ASP A 320 -1.62 64.74 -24.65
N CYS A 321 -2.72 65.43 -24.32
CA CYS A 321 -3.51 66.20 -25.29
C CYS A 321 -2.72 67.34 -25.94
N SER A 322 -1.67 67.84 -25.28
CA SER A 322 -0.84 68.93 -25.82
C SER A 322 0.16 68.43 -26.85
N ALA A 323 0.71 67.22 -26.64
CA ALA A 323 1.62 66.56 -27.57
C ALA A 323 0.90 65.68 -28.61
N ASN A 324 -0.42 65.50 -28.48
CA ASN A 324 -1.22 64.56 -29.25
C ASN A 324 -0.66 63.12 -29.19
N ASP A 325 -0.19 62.71 -28.02
CA ASP A 325 0.47 61.42 -27.77
C ASP A 325 -0.22 60.63 -26.65
N ALA A 326 -0.32 59.31 -26.84
CA ALA A 326 -0.69 58.34 -25.81
C ALA A 326 0.55 57.52 -25.44
N THR A 327 0.92 57.57 -24.16
CA THR A 327 1.93 56.67 -23.59
C THR A 327 1.24 55.42 -23.06
N VAL A 328 1.50 54.27 -23.68
CA VAL A 328 0.95 52.96 -23.29
C VAL A 328 2.04 52.17 -22.58
N THR A 329 1.79 51.83 -21.32
CA THR A 329 2.67 50.98 -20.51
C THR A 329 2.03 49.60 -20.35
N THR A 330 2.66 48.57 -20.92
CA THR A 330 2.23 47.17 -20.78
C THR A 330 3.17 46.46 -19.81
N THR A 331 2.60 45.82 -18.79
CA THR A 331 3.33 44.98 -17.84
C THR A 331 2.84 43.54 -17.96
N THR A 332 3.73 42.62 -18.35
CA THR A 332 3.44 41.18 -18.33
C THR A 332 3.76 40.63 -16.96
N TYR A 333 2.85 39.87 -16.39
CA TYR A 333 3.03 39.11 -15.17
C TYR A 333 3.12 37.62 -15.53
N THR A 334 4.07 36.90 -14.92
CA THR A 334 4.27 35.47 -15.15
C THR A 334 4.11 34.70 -13.85
N THR A 335 3.30 33.65 -13.86
CA THR A 335 3.16 32.69 -12.77
C THR A 335 3.76 31.37 -13.23
N ASP A 336 4.87 30.97 -12.60
CA ASP A 336 5.52 29.67 -12.83
C ASP A 336 4.99 28.62 -11.84
N TYR A 337 5.44 27.39 -12.01
CA TYR A 337 5.10 26.24 -11.19
C TYR A 337 6.35 25.62 -10.57
N GLU A 338 6.24 25.21 -9.30
CA GLU A 338 7.25 24.42 -8.59
C GLU A 338 6.63 23.08 -8.17
N PHE A 339 7.39 21.99 -8.28
CA PHE A 339 6.88 20.68 -7.89
C PHE A 339 7.01 20.48 -6.38
N ASP A 340 5.89 20.30 -5.69
CA ASP A 340 5.87 19.95 -4.28
C ASP A 340 6.08 18.43 -4.14
N THR A 341 7.29 18.03 -3.76
CA THR A 341 7.67 16.62 -3.60
C THR A 341 6.92 15.90 -2.46
N THR A 342 6.25 16.64 -1.57
CA THR A 342 5.47 16.05 -0.46
C THR A 342 4.04 15.74 -0.90
N LYS A 343 3.44 16.64 -1.69
CA LYS A 343 2.07 16.47 -2.22
C LYS A 343 2.02 15.77 -3.58
N LEU A 344 3.17 15.69 -4.26
CA LEU A 344 3.30 15.17 -5.62
C LEU A 344 2.42 15.94 -6.61
N GLU A 345 2.45 17.27 -6.55
CA GLU A 345 1.70 18.16 -7.44
C GLU A 345 2.48 19.42 -7.79
N TRP A 346 2.16 20.04 -8.94
CA TRP A 346 2.72 21.33 -9.34
C TRP A 346 1.95 22.46 -8.67
N ILE A 347 2.62 23.24 -7.83
CA ILE A 347 2.04 24.36 -7.09
C ILE A 347 2.37 25.67 -7.82
N GLU A 348 1.34 26.49 -8.00
CA GLU A 348 1.47 27.84 -8.53
C GLU A 348 2.32 28.71 -7.61
N GLN A 349 3.36 29.31 -8.18
CA GLN A 349 4.22 30.22 -7.48
C GLN A 349 3.63 31.63 -7.42
N PRO A 350 4.10 32.49 -6.51
CA PRO A 350 3.73 33.90 -6.54
C PRO A 350 4.01 34.52 -7.90
N GLU A 351 3.05 35.29 -8.39
CA GLU A 351 3.14 35.98 -9.67
C GLU A 351 4.32 36.96 -9.67
N VAL A 352 5.17 36.88 -10.71
CA VAL A 352 6.33 37.76 -10.88
C VAL A 352 5.98 38.85 -11.90
N LYS A 353 6.10 40.10 -11.46
CA LYS A 353 5.92 41.28 -12.30
C LYS A 353 7.11 41.45 -13.26
N GLY A 354 6.87 41.34 -14.56
CA GLY A 354 7.86 41.62 -15.59
C GLY A 354 8.20 43.11 -15.70
N THR A 355 9.28 43.41 -16.42
CA THR A 355 9.67 44.79 -16.71
C THR A 355 8.60 45.46 -17.58
N PRO A 356 8.03 46.61 -17.17
CA PRO A 356 7.06 47.33 -17.99
C PRO A 356 7.68 47.75 -19.33
N VAL A 357 6.96 47.50 -20.41
CA VAL A 357 7.30 47.97 -21.75
C VAL A 357 6.50 49.23 -22.02
N VAL A 358 7.19 50.32 -22.33
CA VAL A 358 6.57 51.61 -22.67
C VAL A 358 6.57 51.78 -24.18
N SER A 359 5.43 52.12 -24.73
CA SER A 359 5.26 52.47 -26.14
C SER A 359 4.49 53.78 -26.27
N HIS A 360 4.77 54.52 -27.34
CA HIS A 360 4.11 55.78 -27.66
C HIS A 360 3.35 55.63 -28.97
N ARG A 361 2.17 56.26 -29.05
CA ARG A 361 1.42 56.37 -30.30
C ARG A 361 0.61 57.67 -30.34
N PRO A 362 0.29 58.20 -31.52
CA PRO A 362 -0.65 59.32 -31.65
C PRO A 362 -2.02 58.99 -31.04
N LEU A 363 -2.70 60.02 -30.52
CA LEU A 363 -4.10 59.92 -30.09
C LEU A 363 -5.00 59.61 -31.29
N THR A 364 -5.98 58.72 -31.09
CA THR A 364 -7.06 58.50 -32.06
C THR A 364 -8.09 59.63 -31.96
N ALA A 365 -8.89 59.83 -33.02
CA ALA A 365 -9.93 60.88 -33.02
C ALA A 365 -10.95 60.71 -31.87
N ASP A 366 -11.28 59.46 -31.52
CA ASP A 366 -12.20 59.17 -30.41
C ASP A 366 -11.57 59.55 -29.06
N GLU A 367 -10.30 59.21 -28.84
CA GLU A 367 -9.54 59.57 -27.61
C GLU A 367 -9.36 61.09 -27.48
N VAL A 368 -9.12 61.80 -28.60
CA VAL A 368 -9.11 63.27 -28.61
C VAL A 368 -10.47 63.80 -28.17
N SER A 369 -11.57 63.21 -28.64
CA SER A 369 -12.92 63.70 -28.28
C SER A 369 -13.30 63.39 -26.82
N SER A 370 -12.92 62.22 -26.29
CA SER A 370 -13.34 61.76 -24.96
C SER A 370 -12.41 62.21 -23.84
N GLU A 371 -11.10 62.19 -24.08
CA GLU A 371 -10.09 62.48 -23.06
C GLU A 371 -9.56 63.93 -23.17
N CYS A 372 -9.63 64.53 -24.37
CA CYS A 372 -9.17 65.91 -24.63
C CYS A 372 -10.33 66.89 -24.95
N GLY A 373 -11.58 66.42 -24.98
CA GLY A 373 -12.77 67.26 -25.12
C GLY A 373 -13.09 68.01 -23.83
N VAL A 374 -13.35 69.31 -23.94
CA VAL A 374 -13.69 70.16 -22.79
C VAL A 374 -15.02 70.83 -23.04
N THR A 375 -15.88 70.84 -22.01
CA THR A 375 -17.16 71.56 -22.04
C THR A 375 -17.15 72.66 -21.00
N VAL A 376 -17.86 73.76 -21.31
CA VAL A 376 -18.12 74.79 -20.31
C VAL A 376 -19.14 74.23 -19.32
N SER A 377 -18.70 73.93 -18.11
CA SER A 377 -19.52 73.25 -17.09
C SER A 377 -20.66 74.12 -16.57
N THR A 378 -20.55 75.45 -16.70
CA THR A 378 -21.55 76.40 -16.23
C THR A 378 -21.50 77.64 -17.11
N ASP A 379 -22.65 78.04 -17.65
CA ASP A 379 -22.75 79.27 -18.41
C ASP A 379 -22.38 80.47 -17.51
N PRO A 380 -21.68 81.48 -18.04
CA PRO A 380 -21.32 82.66 -17.29
C PRO A 380 -22.57 83.43 -16.83
N SER A 381 -22.42 84.22 -15.78
CA SER A 381 -23.47 85.08 -15.25
C SER A 381 -22.92 86.49 -14.97
N ALA A 382 -23.78 87.47 -14.78
CA ALA A 382 -23.36 88.86 -14.56
C ALA A 382 -24.29 89.57 -13.59
N SER A 383 -23.76 90.59 -12.90
CA SER A 383 -24.55 91.39 -11.97
C SER A 383 -25.64 92.19 -12.69
N GLN A 384 -26.86 92.14 -12.17
CA GLN A 384 -28.02 92.92 -12.61
C GLN A 384 -28.74 93.47 -11.38
N CYS A 385 -29.63 94.48 -11.55
CA CYS A 385 -30.37 95.07 -10.43
C CYS A 385 -31.13 94.07 -9.53
N PHE A 386 -31.44 92.88 -10.02
CA PHE A 386 -32.22 91.86 -9.30
C PHE A 386 -31.42 90.59 -8.98
N ILE A 387 -30.14 90.55 -9.32
CA ILE A 387 -29.26 89.41 -9.08
C ILE A 387 -28.31 89.80 -7.94
N THR A 388 -28.64 89.38 -6.72
CA THR A 388 -27.71 89.37 -5.59
C THR A 388 -27.05 88.01 -5.53
N ASP A 389 -25.73 87.97 -5.69
CA ASP A 389 -24.94 86.74 -5.47
C ASP A 389 -24.23 86.85 -4.12
N PRO A 390 -24.58 86.02 -3.13
CA PRO A 390 -23.99 86.09 -1.79
C PRO A 390 -22.50 85.73 -1.78
N ASN A 391 -21.95 85.16 -2.86
CA ASN A 391 -20.56 84.70 -2.92
C ASN A 391 -19.58 85.78 -3.38
N THR A 392 -20.04 86.99 -3.66
CA THR A 392 -19.17 88.11 -4.03
C THR A 392 -19.64 89.41 -3.38
N THR A 393 -18.67 90.23 -2.94
CA THR A 393 -18.92 91.59 -2.43
C THR A 393 -18.90 92.65 -3.53
N LEU A 394 -18.62 92.24 -4.78
CA LEU A 394 -18.59 93.14 -5.93
C LEU A 394 -20.01 93.60 -6.27
N THR A 395 -20.19 94.88 -6.57
CA THR A 395 -21.49 95.43 -6.99
C THR A 395 -21.67 95.43 -8.51
N SER A 396 -20.59 95.24 -9.26
CA SER A 396 -20.58 95.05 -10.72
C SER A 396 -19.57 93.97 -11.12
N TRP A 397 -20.04 92.85 -11.66
CA TRP A 397 -19.19 91.68 -11.93
C TRP A 397 -19.71 90.79 -13.07
N ILE A 398 -18.81 90.00 -13.64
CA ILE A 398 -19.12 88.83 -14.48
C ILE A 398 -18.47 87.60 -13.84
N GLN A 399 -19.24 86.53 -13.72
CA GLN A 399 -18.81 85.24 -13.19
C GLN A 399 -18.55 84.26 -14.34
N VAL A 400 -17.41 83.59 -14.31
CA VAL A 400 -17.06 82.49 -15.23
C VAL A 400 -16.52 81.31 -14.41
N ALA A 401 -16.71 80.08 -14.87
CA ALA A 401 -16.08 78.91 -14.25
C ALA A 401 -14.60 78.84 -14.68
N ILE A 402 -13.66 78.98 -13.74
CA ILE A 402 -12.23 78.87 -14.04
C ILE A 402 -11.86 77.39 -14.21
N ASP A 403 -11.58 76.99 -15.44
CA ASP A 403 -11.03 75.69 -15.83
C ASP A 403 -9.73 75.96 -16.61
N PRO A 404 -8.59 75.35 -16.25
CA PRO A 404 -7.32 75.57 -16.96
C PRO A 404 -7.38 75.19 -18.45
N ARG A 405 -8.39 74.41 -18.85
CA ARG A 405 -8.59 73.95 -20.22
C ARG A 405 -9.53 74.85 -21.03
N VAL A 406 -10.16 75.86 -20.41
CA VAL A 406 -11.02 76.85 -21.08
C VAL A 406 -10.51 78.26 -20.81
N VAL A 407 -10.27 79.02 -21.87
CA VAL A 407 -9.88 80.43 -21.80
C VAL A 407 -11.10 81.31 -22.02
N TYR A 408 -11.39 82.20 -21.06
CA TYR A 408 -12.46 83.20 -21.17
C TYR A 408 -11.90 84.58 -21.53
N THR A 409 -12.65 85.34 -22.32
CA THR A 409 -12.38 86.76 -22.59
C THR A 409 -13.67 87.58 -22.45
N LEU A 410 -13.63 88.67 -21.69
CA LEU A 410 -14.72 89.63 -21.50
C LEU A 410 -14.43 90.89 -22.32
N THR A 411 -15.27 91.21 -23.30
CA THR A 411 -15.09 92.40 -24.15
C THR A 411 -16.19 93.42 -23.87
N ASN A 412 -15.82 94.60 -23.37
CA ASN A 412 -16.78 95.71 -23.24
C ASN A 412 -17.11 96.26 -24.63
N THR A 413 -18.38 96.22 -25.01
CA THR A 413 -18.82 96.59 -26.37
C THR A 413 -18.79 98.10 -26.66
N VAL A 414 -18.64 98.93 -25.62
CA VAL A 414 -18.57 100.39 -25.76
C VAL A 414 -17.12 100.86 -25.82
N THR A 415 -16.27 100.34 -24.91
CA THR A 415 -14.86 100.75 -24.81
C THR A 415 -13.90 99.87 -25.59
N ASN A 416 -14.35 98.71 -26.08
CA ASN A 416 -13.55 97.65 -26.69
C ASN A 416 -12.40 97.12 -25.80
N VAL A 417 -12.46 97.36 -24.48
CA VAL A 417 -11.51 96.79 -23.53
C VAL A 417 -11.78 95.30 -23.37
N VAL A 418 -10.74 94.47 -23.53
CA VAL A 418 -10.77 93.01 -23.36
C VAL A 418 -10.09 92.65 -22.04
N ILE A 419 -10.76 91.82 -21.25
CA ILE A 419 -10.27 91.33 -19.95
C ILE A 419 -10.25 89.80 -20.00
N THR A 420 -9.15 89.19 -19.58
CA THR A 420 -9.06 87.74 -19.38
C THR A 420 -9.25 87.44 -17.90
N PRO A 421 -10.34 86.78 -17.49
CA PRO A 421 -10.57 86.43 -16.10
C PRO A 421 -9.45 85.52 -15.56
N SER A 422 -8.91 85.86 -14.38
CA SER A 422 -8.00 84.98 -13.62
C SER A 422 -8.67 84.41 -12.36
N ALA A 423 -9.93 84.77 -12.11
CA ALA A 423 -10.72 84.36 -10.95
C ALA A 423 -12.19 84.20 -11.34
N GLN A 424 -12.93 83.42 -10.54
CA GLN A 424 -14.34 83.08 -10.81
C GLN A 424 -15.22 84.32 -10.97
N TYR A 425 -14.99 85.37 -10.18
CA TYR A 425 -15.66 86.67 -10.32
C TYR A 425 -14.67 87.72 -10.80
N THR A 426 -15.00 88.41 -11.89
CA THR A 426 -14.21 89.53 -12.41
C THR A 426 -15.00 90.81 -12.23
N GLN A 427 -14.42 91.78 -11.50
CA GLN A 427 -15.00 93.11 -11.38
C GLN A 427 -14.93 93.83 -12.73
N VAL A 428 -16.05 94.41 -13.14
CA VAL A 428 -16.16 95.16 -14.39
C VAL A 428 -17.04 96.39 -14.19
N ASP A 429 -16.83 97.44 -14.98
CA ASP A 429 -17.71 98.61 -14.94
C ASP A 429 -19.09 98.28 -15.50
N ALA A 430 -20.14 98.98 -15.05
CA ALA A 430 -21.48 98.84 -15.60
C ALA A 430 -21.49 99.12 -17.12
N GLY A 431 -22.14 98.26 -17.90
CA GLY A 431 -22.09 98.32 -19.36
C GLY A 431 -22.41 97.00 -20.03
N LYS A 432 -22.34 96.97 -21.37
CA LYS A 432 -22.62 95.77 -22.17
C LYS A 432 -21.32 95.02 -22.49
N TYR A 433 -21.26 93.74 -22.15
CA TYR A 433 -20.10 92.87 -22.38
C TYR A 433 -20.44 91.66 -23.24
N ILE A 434 -19.47 91.22 -24.04
CA ILE A 434 -19.47 89.91 -24.71
C ILE A 434 -18.45 89.02 -23.98
N VAL A 435 -18.90 87.87 -23.49
CA VAL A 435 -18.05 86.85 -22.87
C VAL A 435 -17.83 85.76 -23.90
N THR A 436 -16.58 85.46 -24.23
CA THR A 436 -16.21 84.39 -25.15
C THR A 436 -15.42 83.34 -24.40
N ALA A 437 -15.78 82.06 -24.57
CA ALA A 437 -15.00 80.91 -24.10
C ALA A 437 -14.41 80.18 -25.32
N VAL A 438 -13.13 79.84 -25.25
CA VAL A 438 -12.42 78.96 -26.20
C VAL A 438 -11.65 77.92 -25.43
N ALA A 439 -11.33 76.78 -26.05
CA ALA A 439 -10.43 75.81 -25.41
C ALA A 439 -9.00 76.36 -25.34
N ALA A 440 -8.28 75.98 -24.28
CA ALA A 440 -6.85 76.20 -24.19
C ALA A 440 -6.11 75.35 -25.25
N ALA A 441 -4.84 75.68 -25.53
CA ALA A 441 -4.04 74.94 -26.50
C ALA A 441 -3.98 73.44 -26.16
N GLY A 442 -4.21 72.57 -27.14
CA GLY A 442 -4.26 71.11 -26.96
C GLY A 442 -5.64 70.55 -26.57
N TYR A 443 -6.65 71.40 -26.36
CA TYR A 443 -8.02 70.98 -26.06
C TYR A 443 -9.00 71.45 -27.14
N GLU A 444 -10.14 70.78 -27.22
CA GLU A 444 -11.24 71.18 -28.10
C GLU A 444 -12.48 71.52 -27.28
N LEU A 445 -13.02 72.73 -27.48
CA LEU A 445 -14.26 73.15 -26.82
C LEU A 445 -15.44 72.53 -27.56
N GLN A 446 -16.24 71.74 -26.85
CA GLN A 446 -17.39 71.05 -27.45
C GLN A 446 -18.71 71.75 -27.09
N PRO A 447 -19.71 71.78 -28.01
CA PRO A 447 -19.72 71.24 -29.38
C PRO A 447 -19.22 72.24 -30.43
N THR A 448 -18.73 73.41 -30.02
CA THR A 448 -18.31 74.49 -30.92
C THR A 448 -16.97 75.06 -30.47
N ALA A 449 -16.09 75.34 -31.43
CA ALA A 449 -14.74 75.86 -31.18
C ALA A 449 -14.69 77.13 -30.29
N SER A 450 -15.79 77.88 -30.24
CA SER A 450 -16.01 78.96 -29.29
C SER A 450 -17.47 79.01 -28.84
N ARG A 451 -17.73 79.56 -27.65
CA ARG A 451 -19.07 79.94 -27.19
C ARG A 451 -19.09 81.40 -26.75
N THR A 452 -20.18 82.11 -27.02
CA THR A 452 -20.32 83.53 -26.70
C THR A 452 -21.61 83.85 -25.96
N TRP A 453 -21.53 84.69 -24.95
CA TRP A 453 -22.67 85.22 -24.19
C TRP A 453 -22.63 86.75 -24.18
N THR A 454 -23.79 87.39 -24.09
CA THR A 454 -23.88 88.86 -23.99
C THR A 454 -24.57 89.23 -22.69
N PHE A 455 -23.94 90.11 -21.90
CA PHE A 455 -24.48 90.59 -20.64
C PHE A 455 -24.59 92.11 -20.61
N PHE A 456 -25.57 92.59 -19.84
CA PHE A 456 -25.67 93.98 -19.42
C PHE A 456 -25.41 94.05 -17.92
N VAL A 457 -24.21 94.47 -17.57
CA VAL A 457 -23.77 94.60 -16.18
C VAL A 457 -24.36 95.88 -15.60
N GLN A 458 -25.04 95.76 -14.46
CA GLN A 458 -25.52 96.89 -13.68
C GLN A 458 -24.88 96.90 -12.29
N ASP A 459 -24.79 98.11 -11.72
CA ASP A 459 -24.35 98.35 -10.35
C ASP A 459 -25.52 98.14 -9.39
N SER A 460 -25.53 96.99 -8.71
CA SER A 460 -26.63 96.60 -7.82
C SER A 460 -26.86 97.57 -6.66
N ALA A 461 -25.86 98.37 -6.29
CA ALA A 461 -25.96 99.39 -5.26
C ALA A 461 -26.83 100.61 -5.65
N LYS A 462 -27.22 100.74 -6.92
CA LYS A 462 -27.95 101.92 -7.45
C LYS A 462 -29.41 101.62 -7.83
N CYS A 463 -29.93 100.45 -7.49
CA CYS A 463 -31.28 100.04 -7.88
C CYS A 463 -32.25 100.18 -6.70
N GLU A 464 -33.39 100.86 -6.90
CA GLU A 464 -34.51 100.84 -5.93
C GLU A 464 -35.24 99.49 -6.04
N PRO A 465 -35.40 98.72 -4.94
CA PRO A 465 -36.08 97.43 -4.98
C PRO A 465 -37.61 97.63 -5.09
N PRO A 466 -38.31 96.92 -6.00
CA PRO A 466 -39.76 96.91 -6.04
C PRO A 466 -40.35 96.16 -4.84
N THR A 467 -41.41 96.68 -4.23
CA THR A 467 -42.17 95.98 -3.18
C THR A 467 -42.92 94.78 -3.79
N LEU A 468 -42.40 93.58 -3.58
CA LEU A 468 -42.98 92.32 -4.08
C LEU A 468 -44.20 91.91 -3.24
N ALA A 469 -45.29 91.44 -3.87
CA ALA A 469 -46.43 90.88 -3.15
C ALA A 469 -46.19 89.39 -2.84
N ILE A 470 -46.68 88.93 -1.69
CA ILE A 470 -46.68 87.51 -1.31
C ILE A 470 -47.99 86.88 -1.77
N VAL A 471 -47.93 85.76 -2.48
CA VAL A 471 -49.11 84.98 -2.91
C VAL A 471 -49.19 83.67 -2.11
N THR A 472 -50.36 83.39 -1.52
CA THR A 472 -50.57 82.22 -0.66
C THR A 472 -51.42 81.16 -1.39
N PRO A 473 -50.84 79.99 -1.74
CA PRO A 473 -51.59 78.87 -2.30
C PRO A 473 -52.52 78.24 -1.25
N THR A 474 -53.63 77.64 -1.70
CA THR A 474 -54.56 76.90 -0.84
C THR A 474 -54.77 75.48 -1.36
N VAL A 475 -54.77 74.51 -0.44
CA VAL A 475 -55.01 73.10 -0.75
C VAL A 475 -55.91 72.45 0.29
N SER A 476 -56.84 71.60 -0.14
CA SER A 476 -57.64 70.76 0.74
C SER A 476 -57.84 69.36 0.13
N ARG A 477 -58.09 68.36 0.97
CA ARG A 477 -58.35 66.98 0.53
C ARG A 477 -59.52 66.35 1.29
N THR A 478 -60.28 65.52 0.59
CA THR A 478 -61.36 64.69 1.12
C THR A 478 -61.03 63.22 0.84
N PRO A 479 -60.82 62.38 1.86
CA PRO A 479 -60.56 60.95 1.68
C PRO A 479 -61.72 60.20 1.01
N ALA A 480 -61.47 59.02 0.46
CA ALA A 480 -62.50 58.17 -0.13
C ALA A 480 -63.37 57.54 0.97
N THR A 481 -64.65 57.33 0.67
CA THR A 481 -65.58 56.53 1.49
C THR A 481 -66.11 55.36 0.64
N CYS A 482 -66.85 54.43 1.23
CA CYS A 482 -67.42 53.27 0.50
C CYS A 482 -68.33 53.68 -0.68
N THR A 483 -68.84 54.92 -0.72
CA THR A 483 -69.79 55.39 -1.73
C THR A 483 -69.32 56.61 -2.52
N GLN A 484 -68.19 57.23 -2.14
CA GLN A 484 -67.65 58.41 -2.82
C GLN A 484 -66.13 58.32 -2.99
N ALA A 485 -65.64 58.63 -4.20
CA ALA A 485 -64.21 58.70 -4.48
C ALA A 485 -63.56 59.87 -3.72
N ALA A 486 -62.26 59.72 -3.40
CA ALA A 486 -61.49 60.80 -2.80
C ALA A 486 -61.38 62.01 -3.76
N THR A 487 -61.26 63.21 -3.19
CA THR A 487 -61.05 64.45 -3.96
C THR A 487 -59.97 65.33 -3.32
N TYR A 488 -59.39 66.24 -4.11
CA TYR A 488 -58.60 67.36 -3.61
C TYR A 488 -58.96 68.64 -4.33
N THR A 489 -58.75 69.79 -3.68
CA THR A 489 -58.96 71.12 -4.25
C THR A 489 -57.68 71.93 -4.17
N ILE A 490 -57.30 72.59 -5.26
CA ILE A 490 -56.18 73.53 -5.34
C ILE A 490 -56.67 74.92 -5.73
N GLY A 491 -56.08 75.97 -5.14
CA GLY A 491 -56.46 77.36 -5.37
C GLY A 491 -55.46 78.35 -4.78
N ALA A 492 -55.82 79.62 -4.68
CA ALA A 492 -55.00 80.62 -4.00
C ALA A 492 -55.92 81.56 -3.21
N VAL A 493 -55.38 82.20 -2.15
CA VAL A 493 -56.15 83.19 -1.36
C VAL A 493 -56.68 84.31 -2.26
N THR A 494 -55.87 84.75 -3.23
CA THR A 494 -56.30 85.61 -4.34
C THR A 494 -56.37 84.76 -5.61
N PRO A 495 -57.55 84.51 -6.19
CA PRO A 495 -57.67 83.70 -7.40
C PRO A 495 -56.80 84.21 -8.56
N GLY A 496 -56.16 83.31 -9.29
CA GLY A 496 -55.35 83.63 -10.48
C GLY A 496 -53.90 84.04 -10.21
N THR A 497 -53.48 84.15 -8.95
CA THR A 497 -52.09 84.55 -8.60
C THR A 497 -51.11 83.38 -8.51
N VAL A 498 -51.57 82.13 -8.63
CA VAL A 498 -50.75 80.92 -8.59
C VAL A 498 -51.05 80.03 -9.80
N THR A 499 -50.01 79.59 -10.49
CA THR A 499 -50.04 78.51 -11.49
C THR A 499 -49.66 77.17 -10.83
N TRP A 500 -50.35 76.09 -11.19
CA TRP A 500 -50.17 74.78 -10.59
C TRP A 500 -49.56 73.76 -11.53
N GLU A 501 -48.68 72.92 -11.01
CA GLU A 501 -48.25 71.66 -11.61
C GLU A 501 -48.69 70.49 -10.72
N VAL A 502 -49.39 69.51 -11.30
CA VAL A 502 -49.92 68.33 -10.60
C VAL A 502 -49.36 67.07 -11.24
N ASN A 503 -48.61 66.27 -10.48
CA ASN A 503 -47.97 65.03 -10.97
C ASN A 503 -47.18 65.23 -12.27
N GLY A 504 -46.47 66.35 -12.41
CA GLY A 504 -45.69 66.71 -13.60
C GLY A 504 -46.47 67.44 -14.70
N VAL A 505 -47.81 67.53 -14.59
CA VAL A 505 -48.65 68.24 -15.58
C VAL A 505 -48.74 69.71 -15.19
N LYS A 506 -48.20 70.60 -16.03
CA LYS A 506 -48.17 72.05 -15.81
C LYS A 506 -49.48 72.75 -16.16
N ASN A 507 -49.68 73.94 -15.61
CA ASN A 507 -50.83 74.83 -15.87
C ASN A 507 -52.20 74.19 -15.55
N VAL A 508 -52.25 73.39 -14.49
CA VAL A 508 -53.51 72.81 -14.02
C VAL A 508 -54.36 73.93 -13.42
N ALA A 509 -55.61 74.04 -13.85
CA ALA A 509 -56.51 75.08 -13.37
C ALA A 509 -56.80 74.90 -11.87
N ALA A 510 -57.05 76.00 -11.16
CA ALA A 510 -57.59 75.90 -9.79
C ALA A 510 -58.97 75.22 -9.82
N GLY A 511 -59.23 74.30 -8.89
CA GLY A 511 -60.46 73.51 -8.88
C GLY A 511 -60.38 72.24 -8.05
N THR A 512 -61.48 71.48 -8.03
CA THR A 512 -61.61 70.20 -7.32
C THR A 512 -61.48 69.02 -8.28
N TYR A 513 -60.63 68.06 -7.94
CA TYR A 513 -60.25 66.92 -8.76
C TYR A 513 -60.57 65.60 -8.03
N LYS A 514 -61.03 64.60 -8.78
CA LYS A 514 -61.27 63.24 -8.27
C LYS A 514 -59.99 62.40 -8.33
N VAL A 515 -59.75 61.62 -7.28
CA VAL A 515 -58.64 60.66 -7.21
C VAL A 515 -59.20 59.28 -7.53
N VAL A 516 -58.89 58.79 -8.73
CA VAL A 516 -59.45 57.54 -9.28
C VAL A 516 -58.64 56.30 -8.87
N THR A 517 -57.43 56.47 -8.37
CA THR A 517 -56.55 55.39 -7.93
C THR A 517 -55.80 55.81 -6.68
N ALA A 518 -55.63 54.88 -5.74
CA ALA A 518 -54.83 55.12 -4.55
C ALA A 518 -53.40 55.51 -4.92
N GLY A 519 -52.84 56.50 -4.24
CA GLY A 519 -51.52 57.03 -4.54
C GLY A 519 -51.30 58.43 -3.98
N ASP A 520 -50.11 58.95 -4.28
CA ASP A 520 -49.71 60.29 -3.87
C ASP A 520 -49.97 61.28 -5.03
N VAL A 521 -50.54 62.44 -4.70
CA VAL A 521 -50.70 63.57 -5.61
C VAL A 521 -49.67 64.63 -5.23
N THR A 522 -48.72 64.88 -6.12
CA THR A 522 -47.66 65.87 -5.94
C THR A 522 -48.07 67.20 -6.56
N LEU A 523 -48.04 68.26 -5.77
CA LEU A 523 -48.45 69.61 -6.15
C LEU A 523 -47.26 70.57 -6.06
N ILE A 524 -47.04 71.34 -7.12
CA ILE A 524 -46.09 72.46 -7.13
C ILE A 524 -46.88 73.73 -7.47
N ALA A 525 -46.78 74.73 -6.60
CA ALA A 525 -47.36 76.05 -6.80
C ALA A 525 -46.27 77.03 -7.28
N SER A 526 -46.55 77.90 -8.23
CA SER A 526 -45.67 79.00 -8.63
C SER A 526 -46.47 80.29 -8.79
N PRO A 527 -45.95 81.47 -8.38
CA PRO A 527 -46.64 82.73 -8.60
C PRO A 527 -46.83 82.99 -10.09
N THR A 528 -48.01 83.46 -10.50
CA THR A 528 -48.29 83.79 -11.91
C THR A 528 -47.41 84.94 -12.40
N ASP A 529 -47.13 85.92 -11.53
CA ASP A 529 -46.10 86.94 -11.77
C ASP A 529 -44.81 86.52 -11.04
N PRO A 530 -43.71 86.25 -11.77
CA PRO A 530 -42.46 85.78 -11.19
C PRO A 530 -41.79 86.80 -10.25
N LYS A 531 -42.25 88.05 -10.23
CA LYS A 531 -41.80 89.05 -9.26
C LYS A 531 -42.38 88.80 -7.87
N ASN A 532 -43.53 88.15 -7.76
CA ASN A 532 -44.15 87.88 -6.46
C ASN A 532 -43.47 86.70 -5.75
N GLY A 533 -43.42 86.75 -4.43
CA GLY A 533 -42.96 85.63 -3.61
C GLY A 533 -44.10 84.65 -3.34
N LEU A 534 -43.80 83.36 -3.24
CA LEU A 534 -44.72 82.43 -2.58
C LEU A 534 -44.73 82.72 -1.08
N ASP A 535 -45.86 82.47 -0.45
CA ASP A 535 -45.94 82.43 1.01
C ASP A 535 -44.81 81.54 1.56
N PRO A 536 -43.92 82.07 2.43
CA PRO A 536 -42.77 81.32 2.93
C PRO A 536 -43.17 80.10 3.77
N THR A 537 -44.44 80.01 4.21
CA THR A 537 -44.98 78.82 4.88
C THR A 537 -45.36 77.71 3.91
N TRP A 538 -45.46 77.99 2.62
CA TRP A 538 -45.75 77.00 1.58
C TRP A 538 -44.50 76.19 1.24
N THR A 539 -44.63 74.86 1.21
CA THR A 539 -43.54 73.95 0.83
C THR A 539 -43.79 73.38 -0.56
N ASN A 540 -42.82 73.55 -1.46
CA ASN A 540 -42.82 72.91 -2.78
C ASN A 540 -41.80 71.76 -2.81
N PRO A 541 -42.19 70.56 -3.29
CA PRO A 541 -43.55 70.12 -3.59
C PRO A 541 -44.38 69.82 -2.33
N THR A 542 -45.70 70.01 -2.39
CA THR A 542 -46.65 69.51 -1.39
C THR A 542 -47.25 68.18 -1.87
N VAL A 543 -47.20 67.13 -1.05
CA VAL A 543 -47.68 65.79 -1.41
C VAL A 543 -48.93 65.42 -0.63
N LEU A 544 -50.03 65.16 -1.33
CA LEU A 544 -51.29 64.68 -0.77
C LEU A 544 -51.38 63.15 -0.90
N LYS A 545 -51.43 62.44 0.22
CA LYS A 545 -51.54 60.98 0.21
C LYS A 545 -52.99 60.51 0.20
N PHE A 546 -53.33 59.60 -0.72
CA PHE A 546 -54.64 58.92 -0.78
C PHE A 546 -54.43 57.41 -0.64
N PRO A 547 -54.58 56.86 0.58
CA PRO A 547 -54.44 55.42 0.77
C PRO A 547 -55.54 54.66 0.01
N ALA A 548 -55.27 53.41 -0.34
CA ALA A 548 -56.30 52.52 -0.88
C ALA A 548 -57.44 52.40 0.14
N ALA A 549 -58.68 52.46 -0.35
CA ALA A 549 -59.86 52.33 0.51
C ALA A 549 -59.72 51.04 1.33
N SER A 550 -59.64 51.19 2.65
CA SER A 550 -59.47 50.08 3.58
C SER A 550 -60.61 49.08 3.40
N ILE A 551 -60.25 47.79 3.27
CA ILE A 551 -61.11 46.63 2.98
C ILE A 551 -62.07 46.37 4.15
N GLY A 552 -63.06 47.24 4.32
CA GLY A 552 -64.09 47.18 5.37
C GLY A 552 -65.49 47.54 4.87
N CYS A 553 -65.67 47.71 3.56
CA CYS A 553 -66.99 47.78 2.95
C CYS A 553 -67.45 46.34 2.64
N GLU A 554 -67.72 45.53 3.67
CA GLU A 554 -68.39 44.24 3.49
C GLU A 554 -69.80 44.50 2.96
N LEU A 555 -70.08 43.99 1.76
CA LEU A 555 -71.42 43.87 1.20
C LEU A 555 -72.18 42.83 2.02
N GLU A 556 -72.94 43.29 3.02
CA GLU A 556 -73.99 42.46 3.60
C GLU A 556 -75.13 42.27 2.58
N THR A 557 -75.62 41.04 2.56
CA THR A 557 -76.91 40.55 2.04
C THR A 557 -77.04 39.98 0.61
N LEU A 558 -77.18 38.64 0.64
CA LEU A 558 -78.13 37.77 -0.08
C LEU A 558 -77.78 37.31 -1.50
N ALA A 559 -78.05 36.10 -1.95
CA ALA A 559 -78.26 34.76 -1.39
C ALA A 559 -78.53 33.85 -2.61
N TYR A 560 -78.20 32.57 -2.45
CA TYR A 560 -78.95 31.44 -3.04
C TYR A 560 -78.88 31.13 -4.56
N THR A 561 -78.19 30.02 -4.81
CA THR A 561 -78.53 28.86 -5.67
C THR A 561 -78.71 29.01 -7.18
N GLY A 562 -78.00 28.13 -7.89
CA GLY A 562 -78.68 27.26 -8.85
C GLY A 562 -77.94 27.03 -10.16
N SER A 563 -77.28 25.87 -10.24
CA SER A 563 -77.34 24.90 -11.36
C SER A 563 -77.09 25.35 -12.81
N GLY A 564 -76.23 24.57 -13.49
CA GLY A 564 -76.23 24.42 -14.95
C GLY A 564 -74.95 24.92 -15.59
N SER A 565 -73.98 24.03 -15.83
CA SER A 565 -73.81 23.29 -17.09
C SER A 565 -73.03 24.08 -18.17
N ILE A 566 -71.85 23.54 -18.48
CA ILE A 566 -71.26 23.37 -19.82
C ILE A 566 -71.23 24.60 -20.73
N GLY A 567 -70.02 24.96 -21.18
CA GLY A 567 -69.85 25.49 -22.54
C GLY A 567 -68.95 26.71 -22.67
N GLN A 568 -67.72 26.43 -23.10
CA GLN A 568 -67.00 27.12 -24.17
C GLN A 568 -66.88 28.66 -24.23
N LEU A 569 -65.62 29.05 -24.39
CA LEU A 569 -65.06 30.00 -25.38
C LEU A 569 -65.45 31.48 -25.35
N GLY A 570 -64.38 32.29 -25.35
CA GLY A 570 -64.34 33.68 -25.82
C GLY A 570 -63.25 34.43 -25.05
N LEU A 571 -61.98 34.45 -25.51
CA LEU A 571 -61.40 35.51 -26.35
C LEU A 571 -61.69 36.92 -25.79
N ALA A 572 -60.78 37.86 -25.62
CA ALA A 572 -59.36 38.03 -25.90
C ALA A 572 -58.94 39.26 -25.05
N GLY A 573 -57.74 39.35 -24.48
CA GLY A 573 -56.57 39.88 -25.18
C GLY A 573 -55.93 40.99 -24.31
N GLY A 574 -54.60 41.05 -24.28
CA GLY A 574 -53.83 42.10 -23.59
C GLY A 574 -52.83 41.52 -22.58
N MET A 575 -51.82 40.78 -23.06
CA MET A 575 -50.44 41.25 -23.20
C MET A 575 -49.65 41.40 -21.88
N VAL A 576 -48.50 40.69 -21.89
CA VAL A 576 -47.18 41.15 -21.39
C VAL A 576 -46.80 40.84 -19.92
N PHE A 577 -46.04 39.74 -19.69
CA PHE A 577 -44.58 39.73 -19.41
C PHE A 577 -44.07 38.43 -18.73
N ILE A 578 -42.88 37.98 -19.19
CA ILE A 578 -41.78 37.27 -18.49
C ILE A 578 -42.01 35.84 -17.98
N GLY A 579 -41.14 34.92 -18.42
CA GLY A 579 -40.94 33.64 -17.74
C GLY A 579 -40.11 32.62 -18.51
N ILE A 580 -38.81 32.57 -18.17
CA ILE A 580 -37.79 31.58 -18.56
C ILE A 580 -38.29 30.13 -18.36
N GLY A 581 -38.02 29.22 -19.31
CA GLY A 581 -38.20 27.78 -19.07
C GLY A 581 -38.09 26.85 -20.27
N GLY A 582 -36.87 26.42 -20.59
CA GLY A 582 -36.58 25.10 -21.17
C GLY A 582 -36.66 24.95 -22.69
N LEU A 583 -35.56 24.53 -23.32
CA LEU A 583 -35.41 23.18 -23.91
C LEU A 583 -34.06 23.09 -24.64
N PHE A 584 -33.25 22.08 -24.31
CA PHE A 584 -32.73 21.14 -25.31
C PHE A 584 -32.22 19.89 -24.58
N ILE A 585 -33.12 18.93 -24.37
CA ILE A 585 -32.76 17.52 -24.22
C ILE A 585 -32.99 16.88 -25.59
N ALA A 586 -31.90 16.50 -26.25
CA ALA A 586 -31.93 15.54 -27.34
C ALA A 586 -30.74 14.57 -27.19
N ARG A 587 -31.09 13.38 -26.67
CA ARG A 587 -30.43 12.08 -26.78
C ARG A 587 -29.20 11.98 -27.70
N ARG A 588 -28.10 11.48 -27.13
CA ARG A 588 -27.30 10.38 -27.70
C ARG A 588 -26.57 9.66 -26.56
N LYS A 589 -27.14 8.57 -26.05
CA LYS A 589 -26.56 7.20 -26.11
C LYS A 589 -25.04 7.23 -26.28
N TRP A 590 -24.32 6.77 -25.26
CA TRP A 590 -23.34 5.68 -25.32
C TRP A 590 -23.25 5.01 -23.95
N SER A 591 -23.08 3.70 -24.01
CA SER A 591 -23.07 2.72 -22.94
C SER A 591 -21.72 2.68 -22.24
N ASP A 592 -21.71 2.55 -20.91
CA ASP A 592 -20.64 1.82 -20.23
C ASP A 592 -21.25 0.86 -19.21
N ALA A 593 -20.82 -0.38 -19.33
CA ALA A 593 -21.07 -1.47 -18.42
C ALA A 593 -19.93 -1.47 -17.38
N THR A 594 -20.28 -1.45 -16.11
CA THR A 594 -19.39 -1.86 -15.03
C THR A 594 -19.91 -3.17 -14.46
N VAL A 595 -19.14 -4.22 -14.71
CA VAL A 595 -19.18 -5.49 -13.98
C VAL A 595 -18.34 -5.27 -12.73
N GLU A 596 -18.98 -5.28 -11.56
CA GLU A 596 -18.29 -5.56 -10.30
C GLU A 596 -18.11 -7.07 -10.19
N ALA A 597 -16.84 -7.46 -10.05
CA ALA A 597 -16.44 -8.73 -9.46
C ALA A 597 -15.51 -8.38 -8.30
N GLU A 598 -16.03 -8.53 -7.08
CA GLU A 598 -15.40 -9.22 -5.95
C GLU A 598 -16.48 -9.63 -4.94
#